data_AF-A0A924NBV2-F1
#
_entry.id   AF-A0A924NBV2-F1
#
_cell.length_a   1.000
_cell.length_b   1.000
_cell.length_c   1.000
_cell.angle_alpha   90.00
_cell.angle_beta   90.00
_cell.angle_gamma   90.00
#
_symmetry.space_group_name_H-M   'P 1'
#
loop_
_entity.id
_entity.type
_entity.pdbx_description
1 polymer ?
#
loop_
_entity_poly.entity_id
_entity_poly.type
_entity_poly.pdbx_seq_one_letter_code
_entity_poly.pdbx_strand_id
1 'polypeptide(L)' 'PGSVYGVAGSLAVGLIWVYYTSVTVLLGAGFTRLWAQRFGRGITPSEGAVAYVEEERQVKAG' A
#
# COMPACT_ATOMS: atom_id res chain seq x y z
N PRO A 1 30.18 23.58 23.84
CA PRO A 1 28.74 23.65 23.53
C PRO A 1 28.48 23.38 22.04
N GLY A 2 28.26 22.12 21.64
CA GLY A 2 28.17 21.74 20.23
C GLY A 2 27.56 20.38 19.92
N SER A 3 26.82 19.74 20.85
CA SER A 3 26.28 18.39 20.63
C SER A 3 24.78 18.35 20.28
N VAL A 4 23.99 19.36 20.66
CA VAL A 4 22.53 19.33 20.49
C VAL A 4 22.09 19.56 19.04
N TYR A 5 22.78 20.46 18.32
CA TYR A 5 22.49 20.77 16.92
C TYR A 5 22.82 19.60 15.97
N GLY A 6 23.82 18.77 16.29
CA GLY A 6 24.17 17.60 15.48
C GLY A 6 23.12 16.49 15.58
N VAL A 7 22.66 16.19 16.80
CA VAL A 7 21.65 15.15 17.05
C VAL A 7 20.28 15.56 16.48
N ALA A 8 19.88 16.82 16.66
CA ALA A 8 18.64 17.33 16.07
C ALA A 8 18.68 17.31 14.53
N GLY A 9 19.82 17.64 13.93
CA GLY A 9 20.01 17.62 12.48
C GLY A 9 19.97 16.21 11.88
N SER A 10 20.65 15.23 12.49
CA SER A 10 20.65 13.85 11.98
C SER A 10 19.28 13.20 12.03
N LEU A 11 18.50 13.50 13.08
CA LEU A 11 17.12 13.04 13.19
C LEU A 11 16.24 13.67 12.11
N ALA A 12 16.39 14.97 11.84
CA ALA A 12 15.62 15.66 10.80
C ALA A 12 15.88 15.05 9.41
N VAL A 13 17.14 14.79 9.05
CA VAL A 13 17.48 14.16 7.76
C VAL A 13 16.90 12.74 7.65
N GLY A 14 17.00 11.95 8.72
CA GLY A 14 16.41 10.61 8.77
C GLY A 14 14.88 10.63 8.61
N LEU A 15 14.20 11.57 9.28
CA LEU A 15 12.76 11.74 9.17
C LEU A 15 12.33 12.18 7.77
N ILE A 16 13.08 13.08 7.13
CA ILE A 16 12.82 13.51 5.75
C ILE A 16 12.98 12.34 4.78
N TRP A 17 14.02 11.53 4.96
CA TRP A 17 14.24 10.33 4.15
C TRP A 17 13.08 9.34 4.29
N VAL A 18 12.73 8.98 5.53
CA VAL A 18 11.63 8.04 5.81
C VAL A 18 10.30 8.57 5.29
N TYR A 19 10.03 9.87 5.48
CA TYR A 19 8.85 10.55 4.95
C TYR A 19 8.78 10.39 3.43
N TYR A 20 9.86 10.73 2.72
CA TYR A 20 9.91 10.67 1.27
C TYR A 20 9.72 9.23 0.75
N THR A 21 10.41 8.25 1.35
CA THR A 21 10.25 6.84 0.99
C THR A 21 8.84 6.33 1.27
N SER A 22 8.22 6.75 2.37
CA SER A 22 6.87 6.31 2.73
C SER A 22 5.85 6.85 1.74
N VAL A 23 5.99 8.10 1.31
CA VAL A 23 5.11 8.68 0.28
C VAL A 23 5.22 7.88 -1.02
N THR A 24 6.42 7.52 -1.47
CA THR A 24 6.59 6.69 -2.68
C THR A 24 5.92 5.32 -2.54
N VAL A 25 6.05 4.65 -1.39
CA VAL A 25 5.45 3.32 -1.15
C VAL A 25 3.93 3.39 -0.99
N LEU A 26 3.41 4.40 -0.27
CA LEU A 26 1.98 4.61 -0.09
C LEU A 26 1.30 4.96 -1.42
N LEU A 27 1.94 5.79 -2.25
CA LEU A 27 1.53 6.01 -3.64
C LEU A 27 1.66 4.72 -4.47
N GLY A 28 2.68 3.92 -4.17
CA GLY A 28 2.94 2.62 -4.76
C GLY A 28 1.85 1.57 -4.52
N ALA A 29 1.12 1.58 -3.41
CA ALA A 29 0.11 0.56 -3.13
C ALA A 29 -1.04 0.55 -4.16
N GLY A 30 -1.50 1.73 -4.57
CA GLY A 30 -2.45 1.87 -5.68
C GLY A 30 -1.85 1.48 -7.03
N PHE A 31 -0.57 1.82 -7.24
CA PHE A 31 0.18 1.42 -8.42
C PHE A 31 0.35 -0.10 -8.53
N THR A 32 0.68 -0.80 -7.44
CA THR A 32 0.83 -2.25 -7.39
C THR A 32 -0.49 -2.94 -7.71
N ARG A 33 -1.64 -2.40 -7.25
CA ARG A 33 -2.95 -2.94 -7.62
C ARG A 33 -3.20 -2.84 -9.13
N LEU A 34 -2.93 -1.67 -9.73
CA LEU A 34 -3.09 -1.48 -11.18
C LEU A 34 -2.07 -2.29 -11.99
N TRP A 35 -0.84 -2.40 -11.50
CA TRP A 35 0.22 -3.20 -12.08
C TRP A 35 -0.11 -4.69 -12.01
N ALA A 36 -0.66 -5.18 -10.91
CA ALA A 36 -1.16 -6.55 -10.77
C ALA A 36 -2.40 -6.82 -11.63
N GLN A 37 -3.27 -5.83 -11.85
CA GLN A 37 -4.40 -5.96 -12.79
C GLN A 37 -3.94 -5.95 -14.26
N ARG A 38 -2.91 -5.17 -14.59
CA ARG A 38 -2.46 -4.97 -15.96
C ARG A 38 -1.43 -6.01 -16.43
N PHE A 39 -0.52 -6.41 -15.54
CA PHE A 39 0.56 -7.37 -15.80
C PHE A 39 0.38 -8.70 -15.09
N GLY A 40 -0.39 -8.74 -13.99
CA GLY A 40 -0.83 -10.01 -13.43
C GLY A 40 -1.84 -10.64 -14.37
N ARG A 41 -1.65 -11.93 -14.66
CA ARG A 41 -2.74 -12.76 -15.14
C ARG A 41 -3.78 -12.68 -14.03
N GLY A 42 -4.89 -11.98 -14.27
CA GLY A 42 -5.93 -11.79 -13.25
C GLY A 42 -6.22 -13.10 -12.53
N ILE A 43 -6.59 -13.05 -11.24
CA ILE A 43 -6.80 -14.24 -10.42
C ILE A 43 -7.80 -15.15 -11.15
N THR A 44 -7.27 -16.12 -11.88
CA THR A 44 -8.08 -16.99 -12.73
C THR A 44 -8.34 -18.21 -11.87
N PRO A 45 -9.60 -18.49 -11.52
CA PRO A 45 -9.92 -19.66 -10.72
C PRO A 45 -9.38 -20.91 -11.44
N SER A 46 -8.67 -21.78 -10.70
CA SER A 46 -8.28 -23.09 -11.21
C SER A 46 -9.52 -23.93 -11.50
N GLU A 47 -9.38 -25.01 -12.27
CA GLU A 47 -10.47 -25.93 -12.54
C GLU A 47 -11.08 -26.45 -11.22
N GLY A 48 -12.36 -26.16 -10.99
CA GLY A 48 -13.07 -26.45 -9.73
C GLY A 48 -13.05 -25.35 -8.66
N ALA A 49 -12.34 -24.23 -8.85
CA ALA A 49 -12.37 -23.10 -7.94
C ALA A 49 -13.51 -22.14 -8.31
N VAL A 50 -14.27 -21.68 -7.31
CA VAL A 50 -15.31 -20.67 -7.47
C VAL A 50 -14.74 -19.32 -7.04
N ALA A 51 -14.80 -18.32 -7.92
CA ALA A 51 -14.45 -16.96 -7.56
C ALA A 51 -15.54 -16.38 -6.65
N TYR A 52 -15.24 -16.23 -5.35
CA TYR A 52 -16.12 -15.57 -4.41
C TYR A 52 -15.93 -14.06 -4.51
N VAL A 53 -16.98 -13.36 -4.92
CA VAL A 53 -17.08 -11.91 -4.83
C VAL A 53 -17.97 -11.62 -3.63
N GLU A 54 -17.38 -11.11 -2.56
CA GLU A 54 -18.12 -10.68 -1.38
C GLU A 54 -18.83 -9.36 -1.71
N GLU A 55 -20.07 -9.45 -2.19
CA GLU A 55 -20.98 -8.31 -2.21
C GLU A 55 -21.70 -8.23 -0.87
N GLU A 56 -21.54 -7.12 -0.16
CA GLU A 56 -22.41 -6.73 0.95
C GLU A 56 -23.80 -6.39 0.41
N ARG A 57 -24.53 -7.41 -0.04
CA ARG A 57 -25.94 -7.28 -0.35
C ARG A 57 -26.64 -7.03 0.98
N GLN A 58 -27.02 -5.78 1.24
CA GLN A 58 -28.00 -5.40 2.25
C GLN A 58 -29.27 -6.22 1.97
N VAL A 59 -29.41 -7.35 2.66
CA VAL A 59 -30.62 -8.17 2.61
C VAL A 59 -31.70 -7.35 3.29
N LYS A 60 -32.48 -6.61 2.49
CA LYS A 60 -33.72 -6.02 2.94
C LYS A 60 -34.62 -7.17 3.39
N ALA A 61 -34.72 -7.33 4.71
CA ALA A 61 -35.74 -8.17 5.32
C ALA A 61 -37.10 -7.57 4.92
N GLY A 62 -37.89 -8.37 4.20
CA GLY A 62 -39.28 -8.09 3.90
C GLY A 62 -40.20 -8.46 5.05
#